data_AF-A0A2V7YQ47-F1
#
_entry.id   AF-A0A2V7YQ47-F1
#
_cell.length_a   1.000
_cell.length_b   1.000
_cell.length_c   1.000
_cell.angle_alpha   90.00
_cell.angle_beta   90.00
_cell.angle_gamma   90.00
#
_symmetry.space_group_name_H-M   'P 1'
#
loop_
_entity.id
_entity.type
_entity.pdbx_description
1 polymer ?
#
loop_
_entity_poly.entity_id
_entity_poly.type
_entity_poly.pdbx_seq_one_letter_code
_entity_poly.pdbx_strand_id
1 'polypeptide(L)'
;MVGAEGESWRASLAGCPAWQSSDPLADPKLQEDLETLRELGHQPLPTTEDGQLTAEAAGTAAALRGLAVEVGDRLTDALLSSPTREALVQAVHSGLTGDPPLLHLRVRSSGAGEAAERQADRALALPWELLRLDGCFPVEEGTLDLAREAVVPDTPGLTAPNQPLSVVATMAAPIDATALDLEVEMYRLWRALGHASEDRRLLMTDLGTLEELAQEVERFHPPVIHFSGHGGPGVLFFENEEALADKVPVTKLVRRLRETGPLPRLVFLSACHGATAGADGQETHPSTAASLHRAGFAQVLAFFGPVGDRQATRAAAAFYGALAAGKKAREALRRTRRISTEPHQEQGRFLHVYPLGWAQLAFYHRGEDAPTTLPSREGVPAVDLGEEKRRTFERLDKAGGSQRVERGIRGVQRLRFGFVGRRKERAAALRRWRRGQRQLVVLGLGGLGKTALCTEIAPLLARDLKPGGAPILALDGRHAGTQL
;
A
#
# COMPACT_ATOMS: atom_id res chain seq x y z
N MET A 1 21.34 7.67 12.75
CA MET A 1 22.46 8.01 11.84
C MET A 1 22.40 9.49 11.47
N VAL A 2 23.56 10.16 11.35
CA VAL A 2 23.72 11.60 11.04
C VAL A 2 24.99 11.76 10.16
N GLY A 3 24.96 12.41 8.99
CA GLY A 3 26.16 12.57 8.13
C GLY A 3 26.20 13.89 7.37
N ALA A 4 27.38 14.30 6.89
CA ALA A 4 27.60 15.44 5.99
C ALA A 4 28.00 14.97 4.57
N GLU A 5 27.89 15.84 3.54
CA GLU A 5 28.18 15.48 2.15
C GLU A 5 29.61 14.94 1.98
N GLY A 6 29.75 13.72 1.43
CA GLY A 6 31.02 13.08 1.14
C GLY A 6 31.66 12.26 2.27
N GLU A 7 31.05 12.19 3.46
CA GLU A 7 31.63 11.52 4.64
C GLU A 7 30.67 10.57 5.38
N SER A 8 31.29 9.68 6.17
CA SER A 8 30.71 8.65 7.05
C SER A 8 29.47 9.10 7.85
N TRP A 9 28.54 8.18 8.09
CA TRP A 9 27.41 8.39 8.99
C TRP A 9 27.81 8.14 10.44
N ARG A 10 27.48 9.07 11.33
CA ARG A 10 27.58 8.85 12.78
C ARG A 10 26.41 7.98 13.25
N ALA A 11 26.72 6.82 13.80
CA ALA A 11 25.75 5.85 14.26
C ALA A 11 25.98 5.47 15.73
N SER A 12 24.92 5.00 16.38
CA SER A 12 24.93 4.58 17.78
C SER A 12 23.83 3.55 18.01
N LEU A 13 24.11 2.55 18.84
CA LEU A 13 23.17 1.55 19.30
C LEU A 13 23.20 1.56 20.83
N ALA A 14 22.05 1.40 21.48
CA ALA A 14 21.98 1.34 22.94
C ALA A 14 22.88 0.23 23.47
N GLY A 15 23.75 0.54 24.43
CA GLY A 15 24.73 -0.42 24.97
C GLY A 15 26.03 -0.57 24.17
N CYS A 16 26.17 0.10 23.01
CA CYS A 16 27.39 0.08 22.20
C CYS A 16 28.03 1.47 22.10
N PRO A 17 29.37 1.58 21.95
CA PRO A 17 30.02 2.83 21.60
C PRO A 17 29.49 3.38 20.27
N ALA A 18 29.37 4.71 20.16
CA ALA A 18 29.07 5.34 18.88
C ALA A 18 30.19 5.08 17.87
N TRP A 19 29.85 4.90 16.59
CA TRP A 19 30.81 4.65 15.51
C TRP A 19 30.54 5.52 14.29
N GLN A 20 31.52 5.56 13.40
CA GLN A 20 31.36 6.08 12.04
C GLN A 20 31.12 4.89 11.11
N SER A 21 29.97 4.89 10.45
CA SER A 21 29.59 3.96 9.39
C SER A 21 30.04 4.54 8.06
N SER A 22 30.62 3.74 7.18
CA SER A 22 30.79 4.16 5.79
C SER A 22 29.42 4.31 5.13
N ASP A 23 29.31 5.17 4.11
CA ASP A 23 28.15 5.16 3.22
C ASP A 23 28.31 3.94 2.29
N PRO A 24 27.46 2.90 2.37
CA PRO A 24 27.58 1.72 1.51
C PRO A 24 27.42 2.08 0.03
N LEU A 25 26.68 3.15 -0.26
CA LEU A 25 26.52 3.65 -1.63
C LEU A 25 27.76 4.42 -2.11
N ALA A 26 28.87 4.44 -1.37
CA ALA A 26 30.16 4.89 -1.92
C ALA A 26 30.87 3.77 -2.72
N ASP A 27 30.50 2.49 -2.52
CA ASP A 27 31.01 1.36 -3.30
C ASP A 27 30.22 1.21 -4.62
N PRO A 28 30.83 1.48 -5.79
CA PRO A 28 30.13 1.36 -7.08
C PRO A 28 29.64 -0.06 -7.36
N LYS A 29 30.36 -1.09 -6.89
CA LYS A 29 29.96 -2.48 -7.11
C LYS A 29 28.71 -2.81 -6.29
N LEU A 30 28.66 -2.36 -5.03
CA LEU A 30 27.48 -2.52 -4.21
C LEU A 30 26.25 -1.78 -4.79
N GLN A 31 26.44 -0.61 -5.42
CA GLN A 31 25.34 0.07 -6.13
C GLN A 31 24.79 -0.77 -7.28
N GLU A 32 25.68 -1.29 -8.15
CA GLU A 32 25.31 -2.16 -9.28
C GLU A 32 24.56 -3.42 -8.81
N ASP A 33 25.05 -4.05 -7.74
CA ASP A 33 24.45 -5.26 -7.18
C ASP A 33 23.07 -4.96 -6.56
N LEU A 34 22.91 -3.80 -5.92
CA LEU A 34 21.62 -3.34 -5.39
C LEU A 34 20.61 -3.04 -6.50
N GLU A 35 21.05 -2.45 -7.60
CA GLU A 35 20.20 -2.22 -8.79
C GLU A 35 19.75 -3.56 -9.39
N THR A 36 20.68 -4.49 -9.57
CA THR A 36 20.39 -5.85 -10.05
C THR A 36 19.38 -6.56 -9.14
N LEU A 37 19.54 -6.50 -7.81
CA LEU A 37 18.57 -7.07 -6.87
C LEU A 37 17.19 -6.42 -6.97
N ARG A 38 17.10 -5.11 -7.21
CA ARG A 38 15.81 -4.42 -7.40
C ARG A 38 15.13 -4.85 -8.69
N GLU A 39 15.88 -4.99 -9.78
CA GLU A 39 15.37 -5.39 -11.09
C GLU A 39 14.91 -6.84 -11.12
N LEU A 40 15.63 -7.74 -10.45
CA LEU A 40 15.32 -9.17 -10.50
C LEU A 40 14.45 -9.63 -9.32
N GLY A 41 14.55 -8.99 -8.16
CA GLY A 41 13.90 -9.43 -6.93
C GLY A 41 12.37 -9.39 -6.95
N HIS A 42 11.78 -8.63 -7.88
CA HIS A 42 10.34 -8.54 -8.08
C HIS A 42 9.80 -9.45 -9.17
N GLN A 43 10.66 -10.21 -9.86
CA GLN A 43 10.24 -11.10 -10.92
C GLN A 43 9.69 -12.42 -10.33
N PRO A 44 8.51 -12.87 -10.77
CA PRO A 44 7.98 -14.16 -10.36
C PRO A 44 8.78 -15.30 -10.99
N LEU A 45 9.21 -16.26 -10.19
CA LEU A 45 9.89 -17.47 -10.66
C LEU A 45 8.90 -18.65 -10.74
N PRO A 46 8.77 -19.33 -11.89
CA PRO A 46 7.74 -20.35 -12.09
C PRO A 46 7.98 -21.58 -11.21
N THR A 47 6.87 -22.23 -10.82
CA THR A 47 6.88 -23.49 -10.07
C THR A 47 6.24 -24.61 -10.86
N THR A 48 6.53 -25.86 -10.49
CA THR A 48 5.80 -27.06 -10.88
C THR A 48 4.42 -27.08 -10.23
N GLU A 49 3.56 -28.02 -10.64
CA GLU A 49 2.22 -28.21 -10.04
C GLU A 49 2.26 -28.55 -8.54
N ASP A 50 3.39 -29.05 -8.03
CA ASP A 50 3.63 -29.36 -6.61
C ASP A 50 4.24 -28.18 -5.83
N GLY A 51 4.42 -27.02 -6.48
CA GLY A 51 4.93 -25.80 -5.85
C GLY A 51 6.45 -25.73 -5.69
N GLN A 52 7.19 -26.66 -6.30
CA GLN A 52 8.66 -26.62 -6.36
C GLN A 52 9.10 -25.73 -7.52
N LEU A 53 10.24 -25.05 -7.41
CA LEU A 53 10.80 -24.29 -8.54
C LEU A 53 11.11 -25.22 -9.72
N THR A 54 10.88 -24.75 -10.95
CA THR A 54 11.39 -25.46 -12.14
C THR A 54 12.92 -25.46 -12.13
N ALA A 55 13.58 -26.37 -12.87
CA ALA A 55 15.04 -26.48 -12.85
C ALA A 55 15.75 -25.16 -13.24
N GLU A 56 15.25 -24.48 -14.27
CA GLU A 56 15.75 -23.16 -14.69
C GLU A 56 15.51 -22.09 -13.61
N ALA A 57 14.28 -22.06 -13.07
CA ALA A 57 13.91 -21.12 -12.01
C ALA A 57 14.70 -21.34 -10.71
N ALA A 58 15.08 -22.58 -10.40
CA ALA A 58 15.93 -22.92 -9.26
C ALA A 58 17.34 -22.35 -9.42
N GLY A 59 17.91 -22.40 -10.65
CA GLY A 59 19.18 -21.75 -10.96
C GLY A 59 19.13 -20.23 -10.75
N THR A 60 18.08 -19.58 -11.26
CA THR A 60 17.85 -18.14 -11.07
C THR A 60 17.66 -17.79 -9.60
N ALA A 61 16.87 -18.57 -8.85
CA ALA A 61 16.66 -18.37 -7.42
C ALA A 61 17.96 -18.50 -6.63
N ALA A 62 18.82 -19.48 -6.96
CA ALA A 62 20.12 -19.65 -6.32
C ALA A 62 21.07 -18.49 -6.61
N ALA A 63 21.10 -17.99 -7.86
CA ALA A 63 21.89 -16.82 -8.23
C ALA A 63 21.41 -15.56 -7.47
N LEU A 64 20.10 -15.33 -7.40
CA LEU A 64 19.52 -14.22 -6.63
C LEU A 64 19.83 -14.33 -5.14
N ARG A 65 19.78 -15.55 -4.58
CA ARG A 65 20.16 -15.78 -3.18
C ARG A 65 21.64 -15.48 -2.95
N GLY A 66 22.52 -15.90 -3.85
CA GLY A 66 23.96 -15.61 -3.78
C GLY A 66 24.23 -14.10 -3.80
N LEU A 67 23.60 -13.38 -4.73
CA LEU A 67 23.71 -11.92 -4.81
C LEU A 67 23.18 -11.23 -3.55
N ALA A 68 22.04 -11.68 -3.02
CA ALA A 68 21.48 -11.14 -1.77
C ALA A 68 22.41 -11.39 -0.57
N VAL A 69 23.11 -12.52 -0.53
CA VAL A 69 24.10 -12.82 0.52
C VAL A 69 25.28 -11.87 0.42
N GLU A 70 25.86 -11.69 -0.77
CA GLU A 70 26.99 -10.79 -0.98
C GLU A 70 26.65 -9.34 -0.63
N VAL A 71 25.50 -8.84 -1.11
CA VAL A 71 24.99 -7.51 -0.77
C VAL A 71 24.74 -7.39 0.73
N GLY A 72 24.14 -8.40 1.35
CA GLY A 72 23.85 -8.41 2.78
C GLY A 72 25.10 -8.35 3.65
N ASP A 73 26.13 -9.12 3.30
CA ASP A 73 27.42 -9.11 4.00
C ASP A 73 28.11 -7.75 3.86
N ARG A 74 28.20 -7.20 2.64
CA ARG A 74 28.79 -5.87 2.39
C ARG A 74 28.04 -4.74 3.11
N LEU A 75 26.70 -4.78 3.12
CA LEU A 75 25.89 -3.83 3.88
C LEU A 75 26.14 -3.94 5.37
N THR A 76 26.19 -5.16 5.91
CA THR A 76 26.45 -5.40 7.33
C THR A 76 27.83 -4.86 7.73
N ASP A 77 28.84 -5.13 6.91
CA ASP A 77 30.21 -4.65 7.12
C ASP A 77 30.32 -3.13 7.11
N ALA A 78 29.66 -2.48 6.15
CA ALA A 78 29.67 -1.03 6.01
C ALA A 78 28.89 -0.31 7.12
N LEU A 79 27.73 -0.86 7.51
CA LEU A 79 26.79 -0.21 8.41
C LEU A 79 27.07 -0.43 9.89
N LEU A 80 27.62 -1.59 10.25
CA LEU A 80 27.70 -2.04 11.64
C LEU A 80 29.16 -2.26 12.07
N SER A 81 29.54 -1.64 13.19
CA SER A 81 30.80 -1.97 13.88
C SER A 81 30.74 -3.35 14.53
N SER A 82 31.89 -3.98 14.79
CA SER A 82 31.94 -5.32 15.42
C SER A 82 31.15 -5.42 16.73
N PRO A 83 31.27 -4.48 17.69
CA PRO A 83 30.48 -4.53 18.93
C PRO A 83 28.97 -4.44 18.69
N THR A 84 28.55 -3.65 17.69
CA THR A 84 27.14 -3.52 17.31
C THR A 84 26.62 -4.80 16.69
N ARG A 85 27.40 -5.48 15.85
CA ARG A 85 27.02 -6.79 15.27
C ARG A 85 26.85 -7.83 16.37
N GLU A 86 27.81 -7.93 17.30
CA GLU A 86 27.73 -8.85 18.44
C GLU A 86 26.49 -8.59 19.30
N ALA A 87 26.19 -7.31 19.60
CA ALA A 87 24.99 -6.95 20.36
C ALA A 87 23.69 -7.32 19.62
N LEU A 88 23.63 -7.12 18.31
CA LEU A 88 22.47 -7.52 17.50
C LEU A 88 22.30 -9.05 17.44
N VAL A 89 23.40 -9.79 17.26
CA VAL A 89 23.40 -11.26 17.32
C VAL A 89 22.88 -11.75 18.68
N GLN A 90 23.38 -11.20 19.78
CA GLN A 90 22.89 -11.53 21.12
C GLN A 90 21.40 -11.22 21.30
N ALA A 91 20.95 -10.05 20.82
CA ALA A 91 19.54 -9.69 20.87
C ALA A 91 18.66 -10.68 20.09
N VAL A 92 19.07 -11.05 18.86
CA VAL A 92 18.38 -12.03 18.03
C VAL A 92 18.31 -13.39 18.73
N HIS A 93 19.43 -13.89 19.26
CA HIS A 93 19.47 -15.16 19.99
C HIS A 93 18.59 -15.15 21.26
N SER A 94 18.58 -14.05 22.01
CA SER A 94 17.72 -13.91 23.19
C SER A 94 16.22 -13.90 22.82
N GLY A 95 15.89 -13.33 21.66
CA GLY A 95 14.52 -13.22 21.14
C GLY A 95 13.94 -14.51 20.60
N LEU A 96 14.75 -15.56 20.36
CA LEU A 96 14.28 -16.84 19.82
C LEU A 96 13.21 -17.52 20.69
N THR A 97 13.13 -17.17 21.98
CA THR A 97 12.17 -17.75 22.94
C THR A 97 10.94 -16.88 23.18
N GLY A 98 10.84 -15.71 22.55
CA GLY A 98 9.76 -14.73 22.78
C GLY A 98 9.43 -13.89 21.55
N ASP A 99 8.98 -12.65 21.80
CA ASP A 99 8.78 -11.68 20.72
C ASP A 99 10.15 -11.26 20.15
N PRO A 100 10.34 -11.32 18.83
CA PRO A 100 11.59 -10.90 18.21
C PRO A 100 11.92 -9.43 18.54
N PRO A 101 13.21 -9.12 18.77
CA PRO A 101 13.65 -7.74 19.00
C PRO A 101 13.32 -6.84 17.81
N LEU A 102 13.15 -5.55 18.08
CA LEU A 102 12.96 -4.52 17.06
C LEU A 102 14.26 -3.73 16.87
N LEU A 103 14.84 -3.81 15.67
CA LEU A 103 15.80 -2.83 15.20
C LEU A 103 15.04 -1.58 14.72
N HIS A 104 15.05 -0.53 15.54
CA HIS A 104 14.42 0.75 15.20
C HIS A 104 15.45 1.72 14.62
N LEU A 105 15.50 1.82 13.29
CA LEU A 105 16.41 2.71 12.58
C LEU A 105 15.90 4.15 12.65
N ARG A 106 16.50 4.95 13.53
CA ARG A 106 16.19 6.38 13.68
C ARG A 106 17.22 7.22 12.93
N VAL A 107 16.78 7.87 11.86
CA VAL A 107 17.64 8.71 11.01
C VAL A 107 17.28 10.19 11.19
N ARG A 108 18.29 11.00 11.50
CA ARG A 108 18.17 12.45 11.69
C ARG A 108 19.04 13.14 10.64
N SER A 109 18.54 14.22 10.06
CA SER A 109 19.39 15.12 9.27
C SER A 109 20.45 15.78 10.18
N SER A 110 21.67 15.95 9.68
CA SER A 110 22.80 16.57 10.38
C SER A 110 22.78 18.10 10.39
N GLY A 111 21.91 18.71 9.57
CA GLY A 111 21.82 20.14 9.40
C GLY A 111 20.56 20.56 8.66
N ALA A 112 20.40 21.87 8.46
CA ALA A 112 19.34 22.43 7.66
C ALA A 112 19.75 22.44 6.17
N GLY A 113 18.86 22.01 5.29
CA GLY A 113 19.05 22.06 3.83
C GLY A 113 18.84 20.71 3.14
N GLU A 114 18.56 20.78 1.84
CA GLU A 114 18.17 19.63 1.03
C GLU A 114 19.26 18.54 0.96
N ALA A 115 20.54 18.92 0.99
CA ALA A 115 21.66 17.99 0.95
C ALA A 115 21.68 17.03 2.15
N ALA A 116 21.53 17.57 3.36
CA ALA A 116 21.52 16.78 4.58
C ALA A 116 20.26 15.90 4.67
N GLU A 117 19.12 16.38 4.17
CA GLU A 117 17.90 15.57 4.03
C GLU A 117 18.08 14.43 3.02
N ARG A 118 18.67 14.69 1.84
CA ARG A 118 18.98 13.67 0.85
C ARG A 118 19.87 12.56 1.42
N GLN A 119 20.86 12.92 2.24
CA GLN A 119 21.72 11.92 2.90
C GLN A 119 20.97 11.09 3.94
N ALA A 120 20.09 11.70 4.73
CA ALA A 120 19.20 10.97 5.63
C ALA A 120 18.27 10.01 4.87
N ASP A 121 17.80 10.42 3.69
CA ASP A 121 16.91 9.61 2.87
C ASP A 121 17.62 8.44 2.19
N ARG A 122 18.87 8.63 1.77
CA ARG A 122 19.74 7.54 1.30
C ARG A 122 19.89 6.45 2.37
N ALA A 123 20.16 6.84 3.61
CA ALA A 123 20.24 5.92 4.73
C ALA A 123 18.92 5.16 4.98
N LEU A 124 17.78 5.85 4.94
CA LEU A 124 16.46 5.23 5.10
C LEU A 124 16.11 4.28 3.94
N ALA A 125 16.62 4.58 2.74
CA ALA A 125 16.40 3.83 1.51
C ALA A 125 17.38 2.66 1.31
N LEU A 126 18.24 2.32 2.27
CA LEU A 126 18.99 1.07 2.18
C LEU A 126 18.08 -0.14 2.47
N PRO A 127 18.36 -1.32 1.89
CA PRO A 127 17.60 -2.54 2.16
C PRO A 127 18.10 -3.18 3.45
N TRP A 128 17.83 -2.52 4.59
CA TRP A 128 18.18 -3.00 5.94
C TRP A 128 17.64 -4.41 6.25
N GLU A 129 16.61 -4.85 5.54
CA GLU A 129 16.11 -6.23 5.58
C GLU A 129 17.17 -7.25 5.19
N LEU A 130 18.12 -6.89 4.32
CA LEU A 130 19.20 -7.77 3.83
C LEU A 130 20.41 -7.85 4.78
N LEU A 131 20.39 -7.18 5.95
CA LEU A 131 21.46 -7.34 6.93
C LEU A 131 21.67 -8.83 7.26
N ARG A 132 22.92 -9.27 7.25
CA ARG A 132 23.32 -10.63 7.63
C ARG A 132 23.94 -10.63 8.99
N LEU A 133 23.41 -11.46 9.88
CA LEU A 133 23.95 -11.71 11.21
C LEU A 133 24.13 -13.20 11.37
N ASP A 134 25.30 -13.64 11.84
CA ASP A 134 25.68 -15.05 11.99
C ASP A 134 25.38 -15.91 10.76
N GLY A 135 25.67 -15.36 9.58
CA GLY A 135 25.47 -16.07 8.32
C GLY A 135 24.00 -16.43 8.06
N CYS A 136 23.05 -15.62 8.56
CA CYS A 136 21.59 -15.75 8.41
C CYS A 136 20.95 -14.40 8.03
N PHE A 137 19.72 -14.41 7.49
CA PHE A 137 18.92 -13.18 7.30
C PHE A 137 17.85 -13.13 8.40
N PRO A 138 18.09 -12.46 9.53
CA PRO A 138 17.21 -12.56 10.69
C PRO A 138 15.81 -11.97 10.44
N VAL A 139 15.68 -11.04 9.49
CA VAL A 139 14.38 -10.51 9.05
C VAL A 139 13.58 -11.53 8.25
N GLU A 140 14.23 -12.31 7.38
CA GLU A 140 13.60 -13.38 6.60
C GLU A 140 13.12 -14.51 7.52
N GLU A 141 13.97 -14.90 8.47
CA GLU A 141 13.67 -15.93 9.47
C GLU A 141 12.63 -15.49 10.51
N GLY A 142 12.34 -14.19 10.56
CA GLY A 142 11.39 -13.59 11.49
C GLY A 142 11.93 -13.47 12.92
N THR A 143 13.24 -13.58 13.12
CA THR A 143 13.94 -13.46 14.40
C THR A 143 14.40 -12.03 14.72
N LEU A 144 14.24 -11.10 13.76
CA LEU A 144 14.42 -9.66 13.94
C LEU A 144 13.31 -8.87 13.23
N ASP A 145 12.69 -7.93 13.93
CA ASP A 145 11.85 -6.89 13.31
C ASP A 145 12.65 -5.65 12.97
N LEU A 146 12.18 -4.93 11.96
CA LEU A 146 12.78 -3.70 11.50
C LEU A 146 11.72 -2.62 11.32
N ALA A 147 11.99 -1.43 11.84
CA ALA A 147 11.22 -0.23 11.56
C ALA A 147 12.15 0.96 11.29
N ARG A 148 11.70 1.85 10.41
CA ARG A 148 12.40 3.09 10.05
C ARG A 148 11.69 4.29 10.69
N GLU A 149 12.44 5.27 11.14
CA GLU A 149 11.93 6.58 11.57
C GLU A 149 12.74 7.67 10.88
N ALA A 150 12.08 8.42 10.00
CA ALA A 150 12.56 9.72 9.55
C ALA A 150 12.23 10.73 10.65
N VAL A 151 13.21 10.99 11.50
CA VAL A 151 13.01 11.73 12.75
C VAL A 151 12.73 13.20 12.45
N VAL A 152 11.55 13.66 12.87
CA VAL A 152 11.20 15.08 12.93
C VAL A 152 11.08 15.43 14.41
N PRO A 153 11.86 16.41 14.92
CA PRO A 153 11.77 16.84 16.31
C PRO A 153 10.34 17.16 16.74
N ASP A 154 10.04 16.90 18.00
CA ASP A 154 8.76 17.23 18.66
C ASP A 154 7.50 16.65 18.02
N THR A 155 7.64 15.72 17.08
CA THR A 155 6.49 15.03 16.49
C THR A 155 6.13 13.81 17.36
N PRO A 156 4.90 13.71 17.88
CA PRO A 156 4.52 12.64 18.79
C PRO A 156 4.59 11.27 18.09
N GLY A 157 4.95 10.25 18.86
CA GLY A 157 4.85 8.85 18.45
C GLY A 157 3.40 8.37 18.36
N LEU A 158 3.23 7.14 17.91
CA LEU A 158 1.94 6.48 17.87
C LEU A 158 1.34 6.38 19.28
N THR A 159 0.24 7.10 19.51
CA THR A 159 -0.51 7.05 20.77
C THR A 159 -1.37 5.79 20.86
N ALA A 160 -1.98 5.50 22.01
CA ALA A 160 -2.90 4.37 22.15
C ALA A 160 -4.10 4.47 21.17
N PRO A 161 -4.56 3.35 20.58
CA PRO A 161 -5.76 3.33 19.73
C PRO A 161 -7.01 3.79 20.48
N ASN A 162 -7.88 4.52 19.79
CA ASN A 162 -9.20 4.91 20.29
C ASN A 162 -10.37 4.40 19.42
N GLN A 163 -10.09 3.70 18.32
CA GLN A 163 -11.08 3.24 17.34
C GLN A 163 -10.78 1.81 16.87
N PRO A 164 -11.81 1.01 16.52
CA PRO A 164 -11.65 -0.30 15.90
C PRO A 164 -11.07 -0.19 14.49
N LEU A 165 -10.62 -1.30 13.92
CA LEU A 165 -10.12 -1.32 12.55
C LEU A 165 -11.19 -0.91 11.54
N SER A 166 -10.92 0.17 10.81
CA SER A 166 -11.61 0.53 9.59
C SER A 166 -10.59 1.10 8.58
N VAL A 167 -10.84 0.88 7.30
CA VAL A 167 -9.92 1.16 6.20
C VAL A 167 -10.69 1.89 5.11
N VAL A 168 -10.19 3.06 4.70
CA VAL A 168 -10.59 3.68 3.44
C VAL A 168 -9.53 3.34 2.40
N ALA A 169 -9.93 2.64 1.34
CA ALA A 169 -9.09 2.20 0.25
C ALA A 169 -9.39 3.00 -1.01
N THR A 170 -8.40 3.73 -1.50
CA THR A 170 -8.45 4.39 -2.81
C THR A 170 -7.68 3.57 -3.83
N MET A 171 -8.37 3.23 -4.90
CA MET A 171 -7.86 2.41 -6.00
C MET A 171 -7.77 3.28 -7.25
N ALA A 172 -6.59 3.83 -7.53
CA ALA A 172 -6.33 4.72 -8.67
C ALA A 172 -5.73 3.94 -9.84
N ALA A 173 -6.47 3.83 -10.94
CA ALA A 173 -6.01 3.20 -12.18
C ALA A 173 -6.39 4.09 -13.38
N PRO A 174 -5.68 5.21 -13.55
CA PRO A 174 -5.95 6.11 -14.66
C PRO A 174 -5.78 5.39 -16.01
N ILE A 175 -6.67 5.69 -16.96
CA ILE A 175 -6.78 4.94 -18.21
C ILE A 175 -5.59 5.14 -19.17
N ASP A 176 -4.79 6.17 -18.94
CA ASP A 176 -3.56 6.51 -19.66
C ASP A 176 -2.28 5.96 -18.99
N ALA A 177 -2.42 5.18 -17.91
CA ALA A 177 -1.33 4.45 -17.28
C ALA A 177 -1.40 2.94 -17.55
N THR A 178 -0.32 2.24 -17.20
CA THR A 178 -0.27 0.77 -17.26
C THR A 178 -1.39 0.16 -16.42
N ALA A 179 -2.10 -0.82 -16.98
CA ALA A 179 -3.19 -1.49 -16.29
C ALA A 179 -2.67 -2.30 -15.09
N LEU A 180 -3.34 -2.15 -13.95
CA LEU A 180 -3.12 -2.92 -12.73
C LEU A 180 -4.26 -3.91 -12.51
N ASP A 181 -3.96 -5.09 -11.96
CA ASP A 181 -4.99 -6.09 -11.58
C ASP A 181 -5.66 -5.74 -10.24
N LEU A 182 -6.35 -4.60 -10.21
CA LEU A 182 -7.00 -4.08 -9.01
C LEU A 182 -8.21 -4.92 -8.56
N GLU A 183 -8.85 -5.65 -9.47
CA GLU A 183 -10.07 -6.40 -9.16
C GLU A 183 -9.77 -7.54 -8.18
N VAL A 184 -8.67 -8.25 -8.42
CA VAL A 184 -8.18 -9.30 -7.51
C VAL A 184 -7.77 -8.69 -6.18
N GLU A 185 -7.09 -7.54 -6.18
CA GLU A 185 -6.71 -6.84 -4.95
C GLU A 185 -7.93 -6.46 -4.12
N MET A 186 -8.91 -5.78 -4.73
CA MET A 186 -10.17 -5.40 -4.08
C MET A 186 -10.85 -6.61 -3.42
N TYR A 187 -10.99 -7.72 -4.15
CA TYR A 187 -11.60 -8.93 -3.61
C TYR A 187 -10.82 -9.51 -2.42
N ARG A 188 -9.48 -9.57 -2.51
CA ARG A 188 -8.65 -10.12 -1.43
C ARG A 188 -8.64 -9.22 -0.19
N LEU A 189 -8.62 -7.90 -0.35
CA LEU A 189 -8.76 -6.95 0.75
C LEU A 189 -10.11 -7.11 1.45
N TRP A 190 -11.19 -7.20 0.67
CA TRP A 190 -12.53 -7.42 1.20
C TRP A 190 -12.61 -8.71 2.02
N ARG A 191 -12.04 -9.81 1.51
CA ARG A 191 -11.99 -11.09 2.23
C ARG A 191 -11.15 -11.00 3.50
N ALA A 192 -9.95 -10.42 3.42
CA ALA A 192 -9.05 -10.28 4.57
C ALA A 192 -9.66 -9.44 5.70
N LEU A 193 -10.48 -8.45 5.35
CA LEU A 193 -11.16 -7.56 6.29
C LEU A 193 -12.59 -8.01 6.63
N GLY A 194 -13.08 -9.12 6.06
CA GLY A 194 -14.47 -9.57 6.16
C GLY A 194 -14.60 -11.06 6.47
N HIS A 195 -14.69 -11.43 7.75
CA HIS A 195 -14.90 -12.83 8.17
C HIS A 195 -16.02 -13.05 9.19
N ALA A 196 -16.69 -12.02 9.67
CA ALA A 196 -17.92 -12.17 10.46
C ALA A 196 -18.98 -11.25 9.88
N SER A 197 -20.17 -11.80 9.65
CA SER A 197 -21.34 -11.09 9.17
C SER A 197 -21.61 -9.86 10.02
N GLU A 198 -21.58 -8.69 9.37
CA GLU A 198 -22.04 -7.35 9.80
C GLU A 198 -21.01 -6.26 10.19
N ASP A 199 -19.69 -6.53 10.25
CA ASP A 199 -18.69 -5.47 10.46
C ASP A 199 -17.81 -5.23 9.22
N ARG A 200 -18.23 -4.32 8.34
CA ARG A 200 -17.48 -3.97 7.11
C ARG A 200 -16.42 -2.91 7.38
N ARG A 201 -15.23 -3.37 7.74
CA ARG A 201 -14.02 -2.57 8.04
C ARG A 201 -13.36 -1.93 6.82
N LEU A 202 -14.00 -1.95 5.64
CA LEU A 202 -13.40 -1.52 4.37
C LEU A 202 -14.41 -0.70 3.57
N LEU A 203 -14.02 0.53 3.23
CA LEU A 203 -14.67 1.36 2.23
C LEU A 203 -13.74 1.54 1.05
N MET A 204 -14.23 1.26 -0.15
CA MET A 204 -13.52 1.53 -1.39
C MET A 204 -14.07 2.81 -2.02
N THR A 205 -13.17 3.69 -2.43
CA THR A 205 -13.52 4.89 -3.19
C THR A 205 -13.84 4.51 -4.64
N ASP A 206 -14.75 5.23 -5.28
CA ASP A 206 -15.25 4.82 -6.58
C ASP A 206 -14.39 5.44 -7.70
N LEU A 207 -14.02 6.71 -7.60
CA LEU A 207 -13.38 7.51 -8.66
C LEU A 207 -11.85 7.46 -8.67
N GLY A 208 -11.22 7.11 -7.55
CA GLY A 208 -9.76 7.08 -7.47
C GLY A 208 -9.10 8.46 -7.39
N THR A 209 -9.88 9.52 -7.11
CA THR A 209 -9.38 10.90 -7.01
C THR A 209 -8.92 11.24 -5.59
N LEU A 210 -8.00 12.19 -5.47
CA LEU A 210 -7.57 12.71 -4.15
C LEU A 210 -8.74 13.32 -3.37
N GLU A 211 -9.63 14.01 -4.08
CA GLU A 211 -10.75 14.72 -3.46
C GLU A 211 -11.77 13.74 -2.87
N GLU A 212 -12.06 12.64 -3.56
CA GLU A 212 -12.91 11.59 -3.01
C GLU A 212 -12.27 10.91 -1.80
N LEU A 213 -10.97 10.60 -1.85
CA LEU A 213 -10.25 10.08 -0.67
C LEU A 213 -10.38 11.04 0.52
N ALA A 214 -10.17 12.34 0.32
CA ALA A 214 -10.27 13.33 1.37
C ALA A 214 -11.69 13.40 1.95
N GLN A 215 -12.72 13.41 1.11
CA GLN A 215 -14.12 13.41 1.54
C GLN A 215 -14.47 12.18 2.38
N GLU A 216 -14.03 11.00 1.96
CA GLU A 216 -14.29 9.77 2.72
C GLU A 216 -13.47 9.71 4.02
N VAL A 217 -12.26 10.26 4.06
CA VAL A 217 -11.48 10.40 5.29
C VAL A 217 -12.13 11.39 6.27
N GLU A 218 -12.58 12.56 5.79
CA GLU A 218 -13.31 13.56 6.58
C GLU A 218 -14.58 12.97 7.16
N ARG A 219 -15.28 12.17 6.37
CA ARG A 219 -16.54 11.58 6.76
C ARG A 219 -16.36 10.49 7.80
N PHE A 220 -15.36 9.63 7.63
CA PHE A 220 -15.25 8.38 8.37
C PHE A 220 -14.16 8.34 9.42
N HIS A 221 -13.21 9.28 9.37
CA HIS A 221 -12.05 9.36 10.24
C HIS A 221 -11.36 7.99 10.43
N PRO A 222 -11.08 7.24 9.35
CA PRO A 222 -10.55 5.88 9.47
C PRO A 222 -9.14 5.91 10.11
N PRO A 223 -8.78 4.93 10.95
CA PRO A 223 -7.41 4.81 11.44
C PRO A 223 -6.43 4.38 10.35
N VAL A 224 -6.91 3.84 9.23
CA VAL A 224 -6.08 3.33 8.14
C VAL A 224 -6.54 3.83 6.77
N ILE A 225 -5.58 4.30 5.95
CA ILE A 225 -5.75 4.49 4.50
C ILE A 225 -5.00 3.39 3.76
N HIS A 226 -5.63 2.82 2.73
CA HIS A 226 -4.96 2.03 1.71
C HIS A 226 -4.95 2.80 0.39
N PHE A 227 -3.79 2.92 -0.22
CA PHE A 227 -3.65 3.43 -1.59
C PHE A 227 -3.16 2.30 -2.49
N SER A 228 -3.87 2.04 -3.58
CA SER A 228 -3.40 1.18 -4.67
C SER A 228 -3.38 1.97 -5.97
N GLY A 229 -2.24 1.93 -6.67
CA GLY A 229 -2.03 2.70 -7.89
C GLY A 229 -0.55 2.88 -8.21
N HIS A 230 -0.25 3.74 -9.18
CA HIS A 230 1.13 4.06 -9.53
C HIS A 230 1.75 5.05 -8.53
N GLY A 231 3.05 4.92 -8.31
CA GLY A 231 3.84 5.79 -7.44
C GLY A 231 5.18 6.16 -8.05
N GLY A 232 5.77 7.24 -7.54
CA GLY A 232 7.14 7.64 -7.84
C GLY A 232 7.74 8.37 -6.65
N PRO A 233 9.01 8.77 -6.68
CA PRO A 233 9.64 9.46 -5.56
C PRO A 233 8.86 10.73 -5.16
N GLY A 234 8.36 10.76 -3.92
CA GLY A 234 7.58 11.88 -3.37
C GLY A 234 6.20 12.11 -3.99
N VAL A 235 5.70 11.22 -4.86
CA VAL A 235 4.44 11.40 -5.60
C VAL A 235 3.61 10.12 -5.68
N LEU A 236 2.29 10.28 -5.77
CA LEU A 236 1.32 9.22 -6.06
C LEU A 236 0.45 9.65 -7.24
N PHE A 237 0.07 8.71 -8.09
CA PHE A 237 -0.78 8.99 -9.26
C PHE A 237 -2.24 8.66 -8.92
N PHE A 238 -3.04 9.69 -8.72
CA PHE A 238 -4.49 9.58 -8.58
C PHE A 238 -5.16 9.69 -9.95
N GLU A 239 -6.49 9.61 -9.97
CA GLU A 239 -7.28 9.97 -11.14
C GLU A 239 -7.73 11.44 -11.05
N ASN A 240 -7.80 12.13 -12.19
CA ASN A 240 -8.50 13.40 -12.32
C ASN A 240 -9.96 13.19 -12.78
N GLU A 241 -10.68 14.28 -13.03
CA GLU A 241 -12.06 14.22 -13.50
C GLU A 241 -12.24 13.62 -14.91
N GLU A 242 -11.16 13.38 -15.64
CA GLU A 242 -11.18 12.61 -16.89
C GLU A 242 -10.76 11.15 -16.72
N ALA A 243 -10.59 10.64 -15.49
CA ALA A 243 -10.00 9.33 -15.22
C ALA A 243 -8.59 9.17 -15.83
N LEU A 244 -7.90 10.29 -16.06
CA LEU A 244 -6.50 10.34 -16.48
C LEU A 244 -5.61 10.57 -15.25
N ALA A 245 -4.32 10.30 -15.39
CA ALA A 245 -3.39 10.41 -14.28
C ALA A 245 -3.30 11.86 -13.74
N ASP A 246 -3.52 12.03 -12.44
CA ASP A 246 -3.18 13.22 -11.65
C ASP A 246 -1.96 12.92 -10.80
N LYS A 247 -0.82 13.54 -11.12
CA LYS A 247 0.41 13.43 -10.34
C LYS A 247 0.26 14.27 -9.07
N VAL A 248 0.05 13.61 -7.93
CA VAL A 248 -0.16 14.25 -6.62
C VAL A 248 1.12 14.15 -5.78
N PRO A 249 1.80 15.27 -5.48
CA PRO A 249 2.87 15.29 -4.50
C PRO A 249 2.37 14.90 -3.11
N VAL A 250 3.21 14.20 -2.33
CA VAL A 250 2.90 13.83 -0.93
C VAL A 250 2.53 15.06 -0.09
N THR A 251 3.17 16.20 -0.34
CA THR A 251 2.85 17.47 0.33
C THR A 251 1.43 17.93 0.05
N LYS A 252 0.93 17.79 -1.20
CA LYS A 252 -0.46 18.09 -1.58
C LYS A 252 -1.44 17.12 -0.92
N LEU A 253 -1.14 15.82 -0.94
CA LEU A 253 -1.95 14.79 -0.28
C LEU A 253 -2.10 15.06 1.22
N VAL A 254 -0.97 15.24 1.93
CA VAL A 254 -0.98 15.45 3.38
C VAL A 254 -1.67 16.75 3.75
N ARG A 255 -1.44 17.83 2.99
CA ARG A 255 -2.15 19.11 3.21
C ARG A 255 -3.66 18.91 3.10
N ARG A 256 -4.13 18.27 2.03
CA ARG A 256 -5.57 18.01 1.82
C ARG A 256 -6.15 17.14 2.94
N LEU A 257 -5.47 16.09 3.38
CA LEU A 257 -5.93 15.24 4.48
C LEU A 257 -5.97 15.99 5.82
N ARG A 258 -5.02 16.89 6.10
CA ARG A 258 -5.04 17.70 7.33
C ARG A 258 -6.20 18.68 7.38
N GLU A 259 -6.68 19.15 6.24
CA GLU A 259 -7.90 19.98 6.17
C GLU A 259 -9.15 19.20 6.63
N THR A 260 -9.10 17.86 6.61
CA THR A 260 -10.20 16.99 7.05
C THR A 260 -10.15 16.61 8.52
N GLY A 261 -9.04 16.90 9.21
CA GLY A 261 -8.81 16.53 10.61
C GLY A 261 -7.45 15.87 10.86
N PRO A 262 -7.28 15.15 11.99
CA PRO A 262 -6.05 14.41 12.28
C PRO A 262 -5.74 13.37 11.19
N LEU A 263 -4.46 13.23 10.86
CA LEU A 263 -4.03 12.19 9.92
C LEU A 263 -4.35 10.78 10.45
N PRO A 264 -4.75 9.84 9.58
CA PRO A 264 -4.87 8.44 9.94
C PRO A 264 -3.58 7.87 10.53
N ARG A 265 -3.72 6.85 11.37
CA ARG A 265 -2.62 6.26 12.14
C ARG A 265 -1.67 5.47 11.26
N LEU A 266 -2.19 4.82 10.21
CA LEU A 266 -1.42 4.04 9.24
C LEU A 266 -1.85 4.37 7.81
N VAL A 267 -0.87 4.43 6.91
CA VAL A 267 -1.10 4.38 5.46
C VAL A 267 -0.35 3.18 4.87
N PHE A 268 -1.08 2.35 4.11
CA PHE A 268 -0.52 1.26 3.32
C PHE A 268 -0.44 1.70 1.85
N LEU A 269 0.75 1.68 1.27
CA LEU A 269 0.99 2.01 -0.13
C LEU A 269 1.22 0.74 -0.94
N SER A 270 0.16 0.28 -1.62
CA SER A 270 0.22 -0.72 -2.69
C SER A 270 0.56 -0.03 -4.00
N ALA A 271 1.71 0.63 -4.02
CA ALA A 271 2.20 1.36 -5.17
C ALA A 271 3.67 1.01 -5.36
N CYS A 272 4.06 0.73 -6.58
CA CYS A 272 5.47 0.56 -6.91
C CYS A 272 6.17 1.89 -6.70
N HIS A 273 7.27 1.87 -5.95
CA HIS A 273 8.30 2.86 -6.15
C HIS A 273 9.01 2.47 -7.43
N GLY A 274 8.69 3.15 -8.53
CA GLY A 274 9.70 3.38 -9.56
C GLY A 274 10.81 4.19 -8.89
N ALA A 275 11.73 3.51 -8.20
CA ALA A 275 13.02 4.10 -7.89
C ALA A 275 13.76 4.18 -9.22
N THR A 276 13.41 5.16 -10.06
CA THR A 276 14.45 5.84 -10.80
C THR A 276 15.32 6.51 -9.73
N ALA A 277 16.30 5.76 -9.21
CA ALA A 277 17.64 6.29 -9.28
C ALA A 277 17.80 6.65 -10.75
N GLY A 278 17.86 7.95 -11.06
CA GLY A 278 17.88 8.40 -12.44
C GLY A 278 18.93 7.61 -13.22
N ALA A 279 18.61 7.25 -14.46
CA ALA A 279 19.59 6.78 -15.43
C ALA A 279 20.78 7.76 -15.62
N ASP A 280 20.71 8.94 -14.99
CA ASP A 280 21.72 9.99 -14.97
C ASP A 280 22.48 10.15 -13.63
N GLY A 281 22.36 9.22 -12.66
CA GLY A 281 23.18 9.25 -11.44
C GLY A 281 22.97 10.48 -10.53
N GLN A 282 21.97 11.31 -10.81
CA GLN A 282 21.58 12.48 -10.01
C GLN A 282 20.08 12.46 -9.74
N GLU A 283 19.71 12.90 -8.53
CA GLU A 283 18.37 12.98 -7.93
C GLU A 283 17.89 11.75 -7.11
N THR A 284 18.43 11.63 -5.89
CA THR A 284 17.84 10.82 -4.81
C THR A 284 16.72 11.61 -4.13
N HIS A 285 15.55 11.67 -4.78
CA HIS A 285 14.33 12.18 -4.15
C HIS A 285 13.92 11.29 -2.97
N PRO A 286 13.30 11.87 -1.91
CA PRO A 286 12.81 11.10 -0.78
C PRO A 286 11.85 10.00 -1.24
N SER A 287 11.93 8.82 -0.63
CA SER A 287 10.89 7.80 -0.86
C SER A 287 9.53 8.36 -0.44
N THR A 288 8.46 7.97 -1.14
CA THR A 288 7.09 8.39 -0.78
C THR A 288 6.74 8.02 0.65
N ALA A 289 7.24 6.88 1.13
CA ALA A 289 7.03 6.42 2.50
C ALA A 289 7.74 7.32 3.53
N ALA A 290 9.01 7.66 3.28
CA ALA A 290 9.75 8.60 4.14
C ALA A 290 9.10 9.99 4.14
N SER A 291 8.64 10.46 2.98
CA SER A 291 7.93 11.73 2.84
C SER A 291 6.63 11.76 3.66
N LEU A 292 5.79 10.72 3.56
CA LEU A 292 4.55 10.63 4.33
C LEU A 292 4.82 10.55 5.84
N HIS A 293 5.85 9.82 6.24
CA HIS A 293 6.23 9.68 7.63
C HIS A 293 6.74 11.01 8.22
N ARG A 294 7.62 11.73 7.52
CA ARG A 294 8.06 13.08 7.90
C ARG A 294 6.89 14.05 7.96
N ALA A 295 5.95 13.92 7.02
CA ALA A 295 4.74 14.73 6.97
C ALA A 295 3.69 14.38 8.04
N GLY A 296 3.94 13.40 8.91
CA GLY A 296 3.19 13.20 10.16
C GLY A 296 2.49 11.87 10.32
N PHE A 297 2.46 11.00 9.30
CA PHE A 297 1.93 9.64 9.48
C PHE A 297 2.81 8.85 10.45
N ALA A 298 2.24 8.40 11.56
CA ALA A 298 2.97 7.65 12.59
C ALA A 298 3.41 6.26 12.08
N GLN A 299 2.60 5.63 11.22
CA GLN A 299 2.93 4.38 10.55
C GLN A 299 2.76 4.50 9.03
N VAL A 300 3.75 4.02 8.27
CA VAL A 300 3.67 3.87 6.82
C VAL A 300 4.19 2.50 6.46
N LEU A 301 3.40 1.72 5.72
CA LEU A 301 3.86 0.48 5.12
C LEU A 301 3.86 0.64 3.60
N ALA A 302 4.98 0.35 2.96
CA ALA A 302 5.15 0.51 1.52
C ALA A 302 6.10 -0.56 0.98
N PHE A 303 6.17 -0.66 -0.35
CA PHE A 303 7.19 -1.45 -1.00
C PHE A 303 8.48 -0.66 -1.18
N PHE A 304 9.59 -1.38 -1.25
CA PHE A 304 10.91 -0.89 -1.57
C PHE A 304 11.22 -1.31 -3.00
N GLY A 305 11.09 -0.36 -3.93
CA GLY A 305 11.25 -0.61 -5.36
C GLY A 305 10.02 -1.24 -6.03
N PRO A 306 10.20 -1.81 -7.23
CA PRO A 306 9.12 -2.48 -7.96
C PRO A 306 8.59 -3.71 -7.22
N VAL A 307 7.28 -3.98 -7.36
CA VAL A 307 6.62 -5.18 -6.82
C VAL A 307 5.63 -5.71 -7.87
N GLY A 308 5.50 -7.04 -7.97
CA GLY A 308 4.47 -7.62 -8.83
C GLY A 308 3.07 -7.48 -8.23
N ASP A 309 2.05 -7.19 -9.04
CA ASP A 309 0.65 -7.00 -8.61
C ASP A 309 0.14 -8.10 -7.67
N ARG A 310 0.40 -9.37 -8.02
CA ARG A 310 0.00 -10.53 -7.21
C ARG A 310 0.67 -10.53 -5.85
N GLN A 311 1.95 -10.13 -5.80
CA GLN A 311 2.72 -10.03 -4.57
C GLN A 311 2.23 -8.89 -3.69
N ALA A 312 1.98 -7.71 -4.28
CA ALA A 312 1.43 -6.56 -3.56
C ALA A 312 0.06 -6.88 -2.95
N THR A 313 -0.82 -7.48 -3.76
CA THR A 313 -2.15 -7.94 -3.37
C THR A 313 -2.10 -8.98 -2.24
N ARG A 314 -1.19 -9.97 -2.33
CA ARG A 314 -1.00 -10.97 -1.27
C ARG A 314 -0.50 -10.32 0.02
N ALA A 315 0.47 -9.43 -0.09
CA ALA A 315 1.07 -8.79 1.07
C ALA A 315 0.05 -7.92 1.82
N ALA A 316 -0.76 -7.14 1.08
CA ALA A 316 -1.85 -6.36 1.66
C ALA A 316 -2.88 -7.26 2.35
N ALA A 317 -3.34 -8.33 1.70
CA ALA A 317 -4.29 -9.27 2.29
C ALA A 317 -3.76 -9.96 3.56
N ALA A 318 -2.51 -10.40 3.55
CA ALA A 318 -1.87 -11.01 4.72
C ALA A 318 -1.74 -10.02 5.89
N PHE A 319 -1.32 -8.78 5.58
CA PHE A 319 -1.17 -7.72 6.57
C PHE A 319 -2.51 -7.36 7.22
N TYR A 320 -3.53 -7.10 6.40
CA TYR A 320 -4.85 -6.77 6.89
C TYR A 320 -5.54 -7.92 7.63
N GLY A 321 -5.34 -9.18 7.20
CA GLY A 321 -5.84 -10.34 7.92
C GLY A 321 -5.26 -10.42 9.33
N ALA A 322 -3.97 -10.12 9.51
CA ALA A 322 -3.33 -10.07 10.82
C ALA A 322 -3.83 -8.88 11.68
N LEU A 323 -3.95 -7.68 11.09
CA LEU A 323 -4.52 -6.52 11.79
C LEU A 323 -5.98 -6.79 12.20
N ALA A 324 -6.77 -7.42 11.34
CA ALA A 324 -8.16 -7.77 11.63
C ALA A 324 -8.29 -8.78 12.77
N ALA A 325 -7.28 -9.64 12.95
CA ALA A 325 -7.13 -10.55 14.07
C ALA A 325 -6.56 -9.88 15.35
N GLY A 326 -6.42 -8.54 15.36
CA GLY A 326 -5.97 -7.77 16.53
C GLY A 326 -4.47 -7.72 16.72
N LYS A 327 -3.67 -8.15 15.73
CA LYS A 327 -2.21 -8.05 15.80
C LYS A 327 -1.72 -6.62 15.62
N LYS A 328 -0.56 -6.29 16.21
CA LYS A 328 0.12 -5.01 15.94
C LYS A 328 0.66 -4.98 14.52
N ALA A 329 0.90 -3.78 13.97
CA ALA A 329 1.46 -3.63 12.62
C ALA A 329 2.81 -4.35 12.45
N ARG A 330 3.66 -4.36 13.48
CA ARG A 330 4.94 -5.08 13.48
C ARG A 330 4.75 -6.59 13.32
N GLU A 331 3.88 -7.20 14.11
CA GLU A 331 3.53 -8.63 14.00
C GLU A 331 2.89 -8.96 12.64
N ALA A 332 1.99 -8.08 12.17
CA ALA A 332 1.34 -8.22 10.88
C ALA A 332 2.37 -8.22 9.75
N LEU A 333 3.35 -7.30 9.79
CA LEU A 333 4.45 -7.25 8.82
C LEU A 333 5.31 -8.52 8.84
N ARG A 334 5.68 -9.03 10.02
CA ARG A 334 6.45 -10.28 10.14
C ARG A 334 5.73 -11.44 9.44
N ARG A 335 4.42 -11.58 9.67
CA ARG A 335 3.58 -12.58 8.99
C ARG A 335 3.54 -12.33 7.49
N THR A 336 3.39 -11.09 7.05
CA THR A 336 3.40 -10.72 5.64
C THR A 336 4.71 -11.11 4.96
N ARG A 337 5.86 -10.83 5.58
CA ARG A 337 7.18 -11.20 5.04
C ARG A 337 7.31 -12.71 4.84
N ARG A 338 6.86 -13.51 5.81
CA ARG A 338 6.85 -14.98 5.70
C ARG A 338 5.95 -15.46 4.56
N ILE A 339 4.72 -14.98 4.50
CA ILE A 339 3.78 -15.37 3.43
C ILE A 339 4.31 -14.91 2.07
N SER A 340 5.02 -13.79 2.00
CA SER A 340 5.62 -13.23 0.80
C SER A 340 6.67 -14.11 0.12
N THR A 341 7.13 -15.21 0.74
CA THR A 341 8.04 -16.20 0.13
C THR A 341 7.35 -17.50 -0.24
N GLU A 342 6.08 -17.68 0.11
CA GLU A 342 5.35 -18.89 -0.25
C GLU A 342 5.04 -18.90 -1.76
N PRO A 343 4.88 -20.08 -2.39
CA PRO A 343 4.38 -20.16 -3.76
C PRO A 343 2.95 -19.60 -3.86
N HIS A 344 2.68 -18.82 -4.91
CA HIS A 344 1.34 -18.35 -5.26
C HIS A 344 0.51 -19.49 -5.83
N GLN A 345 -0.74 -19.58 -5.38
CA GLN A 345 -1.70 -20.56 -5.86
C GLN A 345 -2.88 -19.89 -6.58
N GLU A 346 -3.38 -20.56 -7.61
CA GLU A 346 -4.60 -20.19 -8.32
C GLU A 346 -5.37 -21.48 -8.66
N GLN A 347 -6.65 -21.55 -8.26
CA GLN A 347 -7.51 -22.71 -8.49
C GLN A 347 -6.90 -24.06 -8.03
N GLY A 348 -6.14 -24.05 -6.93
CA GLY A 348 -5.49 -25.24 -6.37
C GLY A 348 -4.17 -25.64 -7.05
N ARG A 349 -3.67 -24.85 -8.00
CA ARG A 349 -2.36 -25.07 -8.65
C ARG A 349 -1.36 -24.02 -8.21
N PHE A 350 -0.12 -24.44 -7.97
CA PHE A 350 0.99 -23.53 -7.74
C PHE A 350 1.48 -22.94 -9.06
N LEU A 351 1.84 -21.65 -9.06
CA LEU A 351 2.20 -20.92 -10.26
C LEU A 351 3.64 -20.40 -10.23
N HIS A 352 3.99 -19.65 -9.19
CA HIS A 352 5.28 -18.99 -9.07
C HIS A 352 5.57 -18.56 -7.63
N VAL A 353 6.81 -18.19 -7.36
CA VAL A 353 7.26 -17.64 -6.08
C VAL A 353 8.05 -16.35 -6.30
N TYR A 354 8.13 -15.51 -5.26
CA TYR A 354 8.98 -14.32 -5.23
C TYR A 354 10.07 -14.53 -4.17
N PRO A 355 11.27 -15.01 -4.53
CA PRO A 355 12.28 -15.41 -3.55
C PRO A 355 12.68 -14.30 -2.56
N LEU A 356 12.71 -13.05 -3.04
CA LEU A 356 13.05 -11.87 -2.24
C LEU A 356 11.83 -11.05 -1.81
N GLY A 357 10.62 -11.62 -1.93
CA GLY A 357 9.38 -10.92 -1.60
C GLY A 357 9.28 -10.45 -0.14
N TRP A 358 10.05 -11.06 0.76
CA TRP A 358 10.15 -10.68 2.18
C TRP A 358 10.94 -9.38 2.40
N ALA A 359 11.94 -9.09 1.55
CA ALA A 359 12.82 -7.93 1.68
C ALA A 359 12.22 -6.66 1.05
N GLN A 360 11.16 -6.80 0.26
CA GLN A 360 10.53 -5.70 -0.47
C GLN A 360 9.65 -4.79 0.39
N LEU A 361 9.34 -5.13 1.64
CA LEU A 361 8.44 -4.33 2.47
C LEU A 361 9.21 -3.41 3.41
N ALA A 362 8.99 -2.11 3.28
CA ALA A 362 9.54 -1.08 4.15
C ALA A 362 8.47 -0.55 5.11
N PHE A 363 8.76 -0.63 6.40
CA PHE A 363 7.89 -0.14 7.46
C PHE A 363 8.50 1.06 8.17
N TYR A 364 7.74 2.14 8.23
CA TYR A 364 8.05 3.32 9.02
C TYR A 364 7.16 3.36 10.25
N HIS A 365 7.76 3.64 11.40
CA HIS A 365 7.08 3.71 12.68
C HIS A 365 7.77 4.72 13.60
N ARG A 366 6.97 5.51 14.31
CA ARG A 366 7.42 6.44 15.35
C ARG A 366 6.76 6.10 16.67
N GLY A 367 7.56 6.08 17.75
CA GLY A 367 7.09 5.84 19.11
C GLY A 367 7.26 4.39 19.57
N GLU A 368 6.57 4.04 20.65
CA GLU A 368 6.50 2.67 21.15
C GLU A 368 5.66 1.79 20.23
N ASP A 369 5.92 0.48 20.28
CA ASP A 369 5.17 -0.54 19.55
C ASP A 369 3.74 -0.70 20.14
N ALA A 370 2.89 0.28 19.85
CA ALA A 370 1.48 0.33 20.23
C ALA A 370 0.57 -0.25 19.12
N PRO A 371 -0.60 -0.82 19.46
CA PRO A 371 -1.53 -1.32 18.45
C PRO A 371 -2.07 -0.21 17.53
N THR A 372 -2.14 -0.49 16.22
CA THR A 372 -2.64 0.44 15.18
C THR A 372 -4.14 0.69 15.26
N THR A 373 -4.90 -0.22 15.86
CA THR A 373 -6.35 -0.11 16.06
C THR A 373 -6.76 -0.86 17.32
N LEU A 374 -7.95 -0.60 17.85
CA LEU A 374 -8.52 -1.45 18.89
C LEU A 374 -8.82 -2.82 18.29
N PRO A 375 -8.56 -3.92 19.02
CA PRO A 375 -9.01 -5.23 18.59
C PRO A 375 -10.54 -5.19 18.48
N SER A 376 -11.07 -5.81 17.43
CA SER A 376 -12.51 -5.93 17.29
C SER A 376 -13.06 -6.78 18.43
N ARG A 377 -13.99 -6.21 19.20
CA ARG A 377 -14.71 -6.91 20.26
C ARG A 377 -15.99 -7.50 19.66
N GLU A 378 -16.30 -8.76 19.98
CA GLU A 378 -17.61 -9.32 19.66
C GLU A 378 -18.72 -8.40 20.18
N GLY A 379 -19.65 -8.03 19.30
CA GLY A 379 -20.83 -7.24 19.66
C GLY A 379 -20.64 -5.72 19.79
N VAL A 380 -19.42 -5.17 19.58
CA VAL A 380 -19.23 -3.73 19.43
C VAL A 380 -19.15 -3.42 17.93
N PRO A 381 -20.18 -2.80 17.33
CA PRO A 381 -20.18 -2.55 15.90
C PRO A 381 -18.97 -1.67 15.55
N ALA A 382 -18.14 -2.14 14.61
CA ALA A 382 -17.25 -1.25 13.91
C ALA A 382 -18.14 -0.17 13.26
N VAL A 383 -17.65 1.06 13.11
CA VAL A 383 -18.37 2.05 12.28
C VAL A 383 -18.58 1.38 10.92
N ASP A 384 -19.81 0.99 10.60
CA ASP A 384 -20.11 0.30 9.36
C ASP A 384 -20.06 1.34 8.24
N LEU A 385 -18.86 1.49 7.67
CA LEU A 385 -18.58 2.40 6.57
C LEU A 385 -19.48 2.09 5.36
N GLY A 386 -19.85 0.82 5.18
CA GLY A 386 -20.76 0.36 4.14
C GLY A 386 -22.20 0.78 4.40
N GLU A 387 -22.70 0.61 5.63
CA GLU A 387 -24.03 1.09 6.04
C GLU A 387 -24.09 2.62 6.05
N GLU A 388 -23.04 3.32 6.43
CA GLU A 388 -22.99 4.77 6.34
C GLU A 388 -23.01 5.24 4.88
N LYS A 389 -22.16 4.67 4.01
CA LYS A 389 -22.21 4.95 2.56
C LYS A 389 -23.63 4.69 2.05
N ARG A 390 -24.23 3.55 2.45
CA ARG A 390 -25.64 3.21 2.21
C ARG A 390 -26.61 4.26 2.77
N ARG A 391 -26.50 4.71 4.02
CA ARG A 391 -27.38 5.72 4.65
C ARG A 391 -27.29 7.06 3.96
N THR A 392 -26.13 7.43 3.40
CA THR A 392 -25.99 8.64 2.57
C THR A 392 -26.62 8.47 1.20
N PHE A 393 -26.44 7.33 0.54
CA PHE A 393 -27.19 7.01 -0.67
C PHE A 393 -28.70 6.95 -0.41
N GLU A 394 -29.14 6.37 0.71
CA GLU A 394 -30.53 6.33 1.14
C GLU A 394 -31.07 7.72 1.54
N ARG A 395 -30.25 8.63 2.08
CA ARG A 395 -30.64 10.03 2.34
C ARG A 395 -30.83 10.81 1.03
N LEU A 396 -29.97 10.55 0.04
CA LEU A 396 -30.10 11.07 -1.32
C LEU A 396 -31.32 10.47 -2.05
N ASP A 397 -31.57 9.17 -1.89
CA ASP A 397 -32.77 8.47 -2.41
C ASP A 397 -34.04 8.84 -1.65
N LYS A 398 -33.99 9.20 -0.36
CA LYS A 398 -35.17 9.65 0.42
C LYS A 398 -35.67 11.03 -0.03
N ALA A 399 -34.93 11.76 -0.85
CA ALA A 399 -35.47 12.87 -1.64
C ALA A 399 -36.39 12.39 -2.80
N GLY A 400 -36.55 11.07 -3.00
CA GLY A 400 -37.46 10.42 -3.95
C GLY A 400 -37.86 9.00 -3.49
N GLY A 401 -38.84 8.91 -2.59
CA GLY A 401 -39.10 7.68 -1.81
C GLY A 401 -39.61 6.43 -2.56
N SER A 402 -39.23 5.24 -2.06
CA SER A 402 -40.14 4.13 -1.63
C SER A 402 -39.38 2.84 -1.28
N GLN A 403 -40.03 2.02 -0.45
CA GLN A 403 -39.49 0.98 0.43
C GLN A 403 -39.25 -0.42 -0.16
N ARG A 404 -38.28 -1.12 0.46
CA ARG A 404 -38.21 -2.58 0.73
C ARG A 404 -37.87 -3.54 -0.43
N VAL A 405 -36.63 -3.40 -0.93
CA VAL A 405 -35.59 -4.36 -1.43
C VAL A 405 -34.38 -3.43 -1.70
N GLU A 406 -33.10 -3.81 -1.52
CA GLU A 406 -31.98 -2.91 -1.95
C GLU A 406 -31.96 -2.84 -3.49
N ARG A 407 -32.77 -1.93 -4.02
CA ARG A 407 -32.87 -1.54 -5.42
C ARG A 407 -32.03 -0.27 -5.56
N GLY A 408 -30.81 -0.36 -6.09
CA GLY A 408 -30.36 0.72 -6.98
C GLY A 408 -31.36 0.82 -8.14
N ILE A 409 -31.52 1.98 -8.79
CA ILE A 409 -32.48 2.27 -9.91
C ILE A 409 -33.48 1.11 -10.14
N ARG A 410 -34.63 1.11 -9.44
CA ARG A 410 -35.61 0.00 -9.37
C ARG A 410 -35.25 -1.31 -10.12
N GLY A 411 -34.71 -2.31 -9.40
CA GLY A 411 -34.65 -3.71 -9.86
C GLY A 411 -33.26 -4.27 -10.17
N VAL A 412 -32.19 -3.54 -9.88
CA VAL A 412 -30.81 -3.96 -10.19
C VAL A 412 -30.10 -4.46 -8.93
N GLN A 413 -29.61 -5.71 -8.96
CA GLN A 413 -28.77 -6.27 -7.91
C GLN A 413 -27.36 -5.67 -7.98
N ARG A 414 -26.83 -5.21 -6.84
CA ARG A 414 -25.46 -4.72 -6.68
C ARG A 414 -24.66 -5.62 -5.74
N LEU A 415 -23.36 -5.74 -5.99
CA LEU A 415 -22.44 -6.43 -5.07
C LEU A 415 -22.30 -5.60 -3.78
N ARG A 416 -22.27 -6.30 -2.65
CA ARG A 416 -22.16 -5.69 -1.31
C ARG A 416 -20.84 -4.92 -1.08
N PHE A 417 -19.83 -5.17 -1.89
CA PHE A 417 -18.47 -4.60 -1.77
C PHE A 417 -18.17 -3.53 -2.85
N GLY A 418 -19.20 -3.03 -3.53
CA GLY A 418 -19.06 -2.04 -4.60
C GLY A 418 -19.03 -2.67 -5.99
N PHE A 419 -18.91 -1.84 -7.02
CA PHE A 419 -18.87 -2.29 -8.41
C PHE A 419 -17.43 -2.66 -8.80
N VAL A 420 -17.23 -3.90 -9.24
CA VAL A 420 -15.91 -4.40 -9.66
C VAL A 420 -15.86 -4.57 -11.17
N GLY A 421 -14.74 -4.13 -11.74
CA GLY A 421 -14.44 -4.16 -13.15
C GLY A 421 -15.14 -3.10 -13.98
N ARG A 422 -15.00 -3.22 -15.31
CA ARG A 422 -15.57 -2.28 -16.31
C ARG A 422 -15.15 -0.82 -16.10
N ARG A 423 -13.96 -0.61 -15.52
CA ARG A 423 -13.40 0.73 -15.24
C ARG A 423 -13.22 1.54 -16.51
N LYS A 424 -12.73 0.92 -17.60
CA LYS A 424 -12.54 1.60 -18.89
C LYS A 424 -13.86 2.15 -19.43
N GLU A 425 -14.93 1.36 -19.37
CA GLU A 425 -16.26 1.74 -19.80
C GLU A 425 -16.85 2.84 -18.91
N ARG A 426 -16.65 2.74 -17.59
CA ARG A 426 -17.04 3.79 -16.63
C ARG A 426 -16.32 5.11 -16.87
N ALA A 427 -14.99 5.07 -16.98
CA ALA A 427 -14.16 6.22 -17.32
C ALA A 427 -14.61 6.84 -18.65
N ALA A 428 -14.80 6.03 -19.70
CA ALA A 428 -15.26 6.52 -20.99
C ALA A 428 -16.63 7.21 -20.91
N ALA A 429 -17.57 6.67 -20.14
CA ALA A 429 -18.89 7.27 -19.93
C ALA A 429 -18.80 8.61 -19.18
N LEU A 430 -18.06 8.67 -18.08
CA LEU A 430 -17.85 9.89 -17.28
C LEU A 430 -17.17 10.99 -18.11
N ARG A 431 -16.13 10.65 -18.87
CA ARG A 431 -15.44 11.60 -19.76
C ARG A 431 -16.36 12.18 -20.82
N ARG A 432 -17.10 11.30 -21.51
CA ARG A 432 -18.09 11.71 -22.53
C ARG A 432 -19.12 12.65 -21.95
N TRP A 433 -19.64 12.34 -20.76
CA TRP A 433 -20.57 13.19 -20.03
C TRP A 433 -19.98 14.56 -19.72
N ARG A 434 -18.79 14.61 -19.14
CA ARG A 434 -18.13 15.87 -18.76
C ARG A 434 -17.80 16.76 -19.96
N ARG A 435 -17.55 16.15 -21.13
CA ARG A 435 -17.38 16.83 -22.43
C ARG A 435 -18.69 17.33 -23.06
N GLY A 436 -19.82 17.23 -22.37
CA GLY A 436 -21.10 17.75 -22.84
C GLY A 436 -22.00 16.71 -23.51
N GLN A 437 -21.60 15.43 -23.62
CA GLN A 437 -22.53 14.41 -24.09
C GLN A 437 -23.61 14.19 -23.02
N ARG A 438 -24.87 14.18 -23.44
CA ARG A 438 -26.03 14.02 -22.53
C ARG A 438 -26.81 12.74 -22.78
N GLN A 439 -26.39 11.96 -23.78
CA GLN A 439 -26.96 10.66 -24.11
C GLN A 439 -25.83 9.63 -24.09
N LEU A 440 -25.96 8.62 -23.24
CA LEU A 440 -25.02 7.52 -23.11
C LEU A 440 -25.77 6.21 -23.32
N VAL A 441 -25.40 5.46 -24.36
CA VAL A 441 -25.99 4.16 -24.67
C VAL A 441 -24.98 3.07 -24.35
N VAL A 442 -25.38 2.11 -23.51
CA VAL A 442 -24.54 0.96 -23.13
C VAL A 442 -25.06 -0.28 -23.88
N LEU A 443 -24.34 -0.67 -24.93
CA LEU A 443 -24.68 -1.83 -25.76
C LEU A 443 -23.82 -3.06 -25.39
N GLY A 444 -24.34 -4.26 -25.64
CA GLY A 444 -23.63 -5.52 -25.44
C GLY A 444 -24.57 -6.69 -25.17
N LEU A 445 -24.02 -7.91 -25.21
CA LEU A 445 -24.78 -9.15 -24.98
C LEU A 445 -25.46 -9.18 -23.60
N GLY A 446 -26.55 -9.93 -23.49
CA GLY A 446 -27.22 -10.20 -22.22
C GLY A 446 -26.27 -10.84 -21.20
N GLY A 447 -26.44 -10.52 -19.91
CA GLY A 447 -25.64 -11.11 -18.84
C GLY A 447 -24.28 -10.45 -18.56
N LEU A 448 -23.79 -9.55 -19.44
CA LEU A 448 -22.49 -8.88 -19.27
C LEU A 448 -22.46 -7.71 -18.25
N GLY A 449 -23.41 -7.66 -17.31
CA GLY A 449 -23.39 -6.64 -16.25
C GLY A 449 -23.69 -5.20 -16.68
N LYS A 450 -24.25 -4.97 -17.88
CA LYS A 450 -24.59 -3.60 -18.37
C LYS A 450 -25.45 -2.81 -17.40
N THR A 451 -26.49 -3.44 -16.86
CA THR A 451 -27.41 -2.82 -15.90
C THR A 451 -26.68 -2.42 -14.61
N ALA A 452 -25.74 -3.25 -14.14
CA ALA A 452 -24.90 -2.93 -12.98
C ALA A 452 -23.99 -1.73 -13.27
N LEU A 453 -23.35 -1.68 -14.45
CA LEU A 453 -22.53 -0.54 -14.89
C LEU A 453 -23.35 0.76 -14.98
N CYS A 454 -24.53 0.73 -15.60
CA CYS A 454 -25.41 1.91 -15.67
C CYS A 454 -25.83 2.38 -14.27
N THR A 455 -26.16 1.44 -13.39
CA THR A 455 -26.53 1.77 -12.01
C THR A 455 -25.34 2.40 -11.30
N GLU A 456 -24.11 1.92 -11.52
CA GLU A 456 -22.89 2.49 -10.93
C GLU A 456 -22.59 3.91 -11.41
N ILE A 457 -22.71 4.15 -12.70
CA ILE A 457 -22.34 5.43 -13.30
C ILE A 457 -23.39 6.51 -13.00
N ALA A 458 -24.68 6.15 -12.94
CA ALA A 458 -25.77 7.14 -12.84
C ALA A 458 -25.66 8.12 -11.65
N PRO A 459 -25.37 7.69 -10.40
CA PRO A 459 -25.16 8.62 -9.28
C PRO A 459 -23.99 9.58 -9.50
N LEU A 460 -22.92 9.11 -10.17
CA LEU A 460 -21.74 9.93 -10.45
C LEU A 460 -22.04 11.01 -11.48
N LEU A 461 -22.76 10.65 -12.55
CA LEU A 461 -23.23 11.62 -13.55
C LEU A 461 -24.21 12.62 -12.95
N ALA A 462 -25.04 12.19 -11.99
CA ALA A 462 -26.00 13.05 -11.31
C ALA A 462 -25.32 14.13 -10.45
N ARG A 463 -24.11 13.86 -9.91
CA ARG A 463 -23.31 14.87 -9.19
C ARG A 463 -22.90 16.04 -10.09
N ASP A 464 -22.71 15.79 -11.38
CA ASP A 464 -22.32 16.80 -12.37
C ASP A 464 -23.53 17.63 -12.90
N LEU A 465 -24.76 17.29 -12.51
CA LEU A 465 -25.97 18.03 -12.90
C LEU A 465 -26.25 19.18 -11.92
N LYS A 466 -26.58 20.36 -12.46
CA LYS A 466 -27.14 21.47 -11.66
C LYS A 466 -28.48 21.03 -11.04
N PRO A 467 -28.91 21.63 -9.91
CA PRO A 467 -30.27 21.44 -9.40
C PRO A 467 -31.29 21.72 -10.51
N GLY A 468 -32.10 20.71 -10.87
CA GLY A 468 -33.06 20.78 -11.99
C GLY A 468 -32.58 20.22 -13.35
N GLY A 469 -31.37 19.65 -13.43
CA GLY A 469 -30.88 18.95 -14.62
C GLY A 469 -31.68 17.69 -14.94
N ALA A 470 -31.92 17.44 -16.24
CA ALA A 470 -32.77 16.35 -16.74
C ALA A 470 -32.29 14.94 -16.31
N PRO A 471 -33.21 13.96 -16.14
CA PRO A 471 -32.88 12.62 -15.70
C PRO A 471 -32.05 11.86 -16.74
N ILE A 472 -31.10 11.06 -16.25
CA ILE A 472 -30.29 10.14 -17.06
C ILE A 472 -31.17 8.96 -17.47
N LEU A 473 -31.37 8.79 -18.79
CA LEU A 473 -32.07 7.64 -19.35
C LEU A 473 -31.04 6.56 -19.75
N ALA A 474 -30.96 5.48 -18.98
CA ALA A 474 -30.18 4.29 -19.33
C ALA A 474 -31.10 3.25 -20.00
N LEU A 475 -30.89 2.97 -21.28
CA LEU A 475 -31.63 1.93 -22.01
C LEU A 475 -30.84 0.61 -22.00
N ASP A 476 -31.45 -0.46 -21.47
CA ASP A 476 -30.93 -1.83 -21.59
C ASP A 476 -31.44 -2.46 -22.90
N GLY A 477 -30.51 -2.97 -23.71
CA GLY A 477 -30.76 -3.57 -25.01
C GLY A 477 -31.65 -4.82 -25.02
N ARG A 478 -32.17 -5.30 -23.88
CA ARG A 478 -33.24 -6.32 -23.89
C ARG A 478 -34.57 -5.78 -24.40
N HIS A 479 -34.78 -4.45 -24.37
CA HIS A 479 -36.02 -3.80 -24.80
C HIS A 479 -35.82 -2.77 -25.93
N ALA A 480 -34.58 -2.53 -26.36
CA ALA A 480 -34.28 -1.69 -27.52
C ALA A 480 -34.56 -2.50 -28.81
N GLY A 481 -35.84 -2.70 -29.12
CA GLY A 481 -36.25 -3.46 -30.30
C GLY A 481 -37.70 -3.97 -30.29
N THR A 482 -38.47 -3.75 -29.22
CA THR A 482 -39.90 -4.04 -29.22
C THR A 482 -40.72 -2.76 -29.16
N GLN A 483 -41.15 -2.37 -30.37
CA GLN A 483 -42.20 -1.39 -30.72
C GLN A 483 -41.87 0.10 -30.57
N LEU A 484 -41.57 0.71 -31.71
CA LEU A 484 -42.33 1.87 -32.21
C LEU A 484 -42.99 1.47 -33.52
#